data_AF-A0A5C6BMR3-F1
#
_entry.id   AF-A0A5C6BMR3-F1
#
_cell.length_a   1.000
_cell.length_b   1.000
_cell.length_c   1.000
_cell.angle_alpha   90.00
_cell.angle_beta   90.00
_cell.angle_gamma   90.00
#
_symmetry.space_group_name_H-M   'P 1'
#
loop_
_entity.id
_entity.type
_entity.pdbx_description
1 polymer ?
#
loop_
_entity_poly.entity_id
_entity_poly.type
_entity_poly.pdbx_seq_one_letter_code
_entity_poly.pdbx_strand_id
1 'polypeptide(L)'
;MMKLQRLSVLFSAVAIGMFTLAGCSGEKEIDHPDVPTNTEGQHDHGHEGPHGGHIIELGDEQYHAELTHDEATHSVTVYILDGSATKASPIEAESLTINLVADGEPKQFELAAKPLDGEEGASSRFTLESEELLHEIEEEGSKPQLRFTVGEQQFTAPIELGHHDHDHGHDHDEHGHGEEGHDDHDHDDHDDKPAPAPE
;
A
#
# COMPACT_ATOMS: atom_id res chain seq x y z
N MET A 1 -39.39 -8.14 -19.03
CA MET A 1 -40.04 -7.47 -20.18
C MET A 1 -39.07 -6.44 -20.74
N MET A 2 -38.39 -6.75 -21.84
CA MET A 2 -37.44 -5.85 -22.50
C MET A 2 -38.18 -5.02 -23.56
N LYS A 3 -38.02 -3.69 -23.54
CA LYS A 3 -38.43 -2.81 -24.65
C LYS A 3 -37.19 -2.31 -25.37
N LEU A 4 -36.88 -2.99 -26.47
CA LEU A 4 -36.00 -2.52 -27.53
C LEU A 4 -36.80 -1.54 -28.40
N GLN A 5 -36.36 -0.29 -28.50
CA GLN A 5 -36.75 0.59 -29.60
C GLN A 5 -35.51 0.94 -30.42
N ARG A 6 -35.53 0.49 -31.67
CA ARG A 6 -34.55 0.84 -32.71
C ARG A 6 -35.23 1.80 -33.70
N LEU A 7 -34.41 2.65 -34.33
CA LEU A 7 -34.53 3.16 -35.71
C LEU A 7 -35.15 4.57 -35.93
N SER A 8 -34.29 5.53 -36.31
CA SER A 8 -34.27 6.21 -37.64
C SER A 8 -33.67 7.63 -37.55
N VAL A 9 -32.43 7.83 -38.03
CA VAL A 9 -32.05 8.51 -39.30
C VAL A 9 -32.38 10.01 -39.37
N LEU A 10 -31.34 10.85 -39.44
CA LEU A 10 -31.34 12.07 -40.25
C LEU A 10 -29.91 12.33 -40.77
N PHE A 11 -29.72 11.95 -42.03
CA PHE A 11 -28.63 12.35 -42.90
C PHE A 11 -28.84 13.83 -43.25
N SER A 12 -27.90 14.72 -42.94
CA SER A 12 -27.88 16.06 -43.51
C SER A 12 -26.49 16.36 -44.05
N ALA A 13 -26.41 16.33 -45.38
CA ALA A 13 -25.26 16.76 -46.15
C ALA A 13 -25.50 18.19 -46.62
N VAL A 14 -24.66 19.15 -46.24
CA VAL A 14 -24.53 20.45 -46.95
C VAL A 14 -23.07 20.92 -46.98
N ALA A 15 -22.48 20.76 -48.17
CA ALA A 15 -21.57 21.62 -48.93
C ALA A 15 -20.53 22.54 -48.26
N ILE A 16 -19.26 22.16 -48.47
CA ILE A 16 -18.19 22.88 -49.19
C ILE A 16 -18.06 24.40 -48.91
N GLY A 17 -17.03 24.75 -48.13
CA GLY A 17 -16.38 26.06 -48.14
C GLY A 17 -14.87 25.89 -48.39
N MET A 18 -14.45 26.11 -49.64
CA MET A 18 -13.05 26.06 -50.06
C MET A 18 -12.42 27.44 -49.85
N PHE A 19 -11.51 27.56 -48.88
CA PHE A 19 -10.64 28.72 -48.71
C PHE A 19 -9.20 28.22 -48.60
N THR A 20 -8.46 28.31 -49.70
CA THR A 20 -7.03 28.01 -49.76
C THR A 20 -6.25 29.29 -49.48
N LEU A 21 -5.55 29.33 -48.35
CA LEU A 21 -4.43 30.25 -48.14
C LEU A 21 -3.15 29.42 -48.01
N ALA A 22 -2.17 29.78 -48.83
CA ALA A 22 -0.84 29.21 -48.88
C ALA A 22 -0.04 29.50 -47.60
N GLY A 23 0.73 28.52 -47.14
CA GLY A 23 1.75 28.67 -46.10
C GLY A 23 2.67 27.44 -46.08
N CYS A 24 3.92 27.62 -46.49
CA CYS A 24 4.97 26.60 -46.49
C CYS A 24 5.68 26.50 -45.14
N SER A 25 6.29 25.33 -44.92
CA SER A 25 7.38 25.01 -43.99
C SER A 25 7.06 24.88 -42.51
N GLY A 26 7.32 23.68 -41.99
CA GLY A 26 7.48 23.40 -40.57
C GLY A 26 6.86 22.07 -40.19
N GLU A 27 7.56 20.97 -40.44
CA GLU A 27 7.33 19.72 -39.73
C GLU A 27 7.66 20.01 -38.27
N LYS A 28 6.63 20.30 -37.47
CA LYS A 28 6.76 20.45 -36.03
C LYS A 28 6.40 19.09 -35.46
N GLU A 29 7.44 18.29 -35.26
CA GLU A 29 7.53 17.31 -34.19
C GLU A 29 6.72 17.85 -33.00
N ILE A 30 5.64 17.16 -32.66
CA ILE A 30 4.92 17.42 -31.42
C ILE A 30 5.89 16.99 -30.34
N ASP A 31 6.70 17.95 -29.89
CA ASP A 31 7.27 17.99 -28.55
C ASP A 31 6.13 17.59 -27.62
N HIS A 32 6.21 16.35 -27.10
CA HIS A 32 5.51 16.05 -25.87
C HIS A 32 5.99 17.11 -24.88
N PRO A 33 5.11 17.95 -24.30
CA PRO A 33 5.55 18.71 -23.16
C PRO A 33 6.05 17.67 -22.17
N ASP A 34 7.33 17.77 -21.80
CA ASP A 34 7.90 17.10 -20.66
C ASP A 34 6.84 17.12 -19.57
N VAL A 35 6.23 15.95 -19.33
CA VAL A 35 5.51 15.73 -18.08
C VAL A 35 6.58 16.04 -17.05
N PRO A 36 6.39 17.06 -16.18
CA PRO A 36 7.38 17.32 -15.15
C PRO A 36 7.55 15.99 -14.43
N THR A 37 8.74 15.41 -14.56
CA THR A 37 9.19 14.35 -13.68
C THR A 37 9.06 14.95 -12.30
N ASN A 38 7.99 14.55 -11.61
CA ASN A 38 7.70 15.00 -10.26
C ASN A 38 9.01 14.85 -9.50
N THR A 39 9.50 15.99 -9.03
CA THR A 39 10.66 16.05 -8.16
C THR A 39 10.35 15.12 -7.01
N GLU A 40 11.10 14.03 -6.91
CA GLU A 40 11.14 13.15 -5.75
C GLU A 40 11.60 14.01 -4.56
N GLY A 41 10.65 14.67 -3.91
CA GLY A 41 10.81 15.04 -2.52
C GLY A 41 11.07 13.74 -1.78
N GLN A 42 12.15 13.68 -1.01
CA GLN A 42 12.24 12.68 0.05
C GLN A 42 11.11 12.98 1.04
N HIS A 43 9.94 12.37 0.84
CA HIS A 43 8.89 12.31 1.83
C HIS A 43 9.23 11.15 2.76
N ASP A 44 9.27 11.46 4.05
CA ASP A 44 9.58 10.52 5.13
C ASP A 44 8.51 9.41 5.13
N HIS A 45 8.84 8.22 4.61
CA HIS A 45 7.91 7.08 4.46
C HIS A 45 7.56 6.40 5.80
N GLY A 46 7.44 7.16 6.90
CA GLY A 46 7.46 6.62 8.26
C GLY A 46 6.34 7.09 9.18
N HIS A 47 5.26 7.66 8.65
CA HIS A 47 4.15 8.10 9.51
C HIS A 47 3.01 7.08 9.50
N GLU A 48 2.82 6.44 10.65
CA GLU A 48 1.62 5.68 10.99
C GLU A 48 0.41 6.63 10.96
N GLY A 49 -0.68 6.19 10.33
CA GLY A 49 -1.88 6.99 10.20
C GLY A 49 -2.68 7.13 11.50
N PRO A 50 -3.74 7.96 11.49
CA PRO A 50 -4.58 8.21 12.68
C PRO A 50 -5.26 6.97 13.27
N HIS A 51 -5.34 5.87 12.52
CA HIS A 51 -5.90 4.58 12.95
C HIS A 51 -4.83 3.50 13.18
N GLY A 52 -3.54 3.85 13.14
CA GLY A 52 -2.45 2.89 13.33
C GLY A 52 -2.02 2.17 12.04
N GLY A 53 -2.45 2.66 10.88
CA GLY A 53 -2.27 2.00 9.59
C GLY A 53 -1.16 2.59 8.73
N HIS A 54 -0.97 1.95 7.57
CA HIS A 54 -0.03 2.38 6.55
C HIS A 54 -0.64 3.49 5.67
N ILE A 55 0.07 4.61 5.53
CA ILE A 55 -0.35 5.75 4.70
C ILE A 55 0.03 5.53 3.23
N ILE A 56 -0.93 5.79 2.34
CA ILE A 56 -0.83 5.71 0.88
C ILE A 56 -1.18 7.08 0.31
N GLU A 57 -0.26 7.71 -0.42
CA GLU A 57 -0.48 9.02 -1.06
C GLU A 57 -1.10 8.85 -2.45
N LEU A 58 -2.16 9.61 -2.76
CA LEU A 58 -2.85 9.54 -4.06
C LEU A 58 -3.07 10.91 -4.70
N GLY A 59 -2.73 11.00 -5.98
CA GLY A 59 -3.02 12.15 -6.83
C GLY A 59 -2.33 13.43 -6.36
N ASP A 60 -1.00 13.43 -6.24
CA ASP A 60 -0.22 14.59 -5.77
C ASP A 60 -0.71 15.11 -4.40
N GLU A 61 -0.84 14.20 -3.43
CA GLU A 61 -1.29 14.47 -2.05
C GLU A 61 -2.73 15.04 -1.95
N GLN A 62 -3.53 14.99 -3.03
CA GLN A 62 -4.95 15.38 -3.00
C GLN A 62 -5.73 14.53 -1.98
N TYR A 63 -5.41 13.25 -1.91
CA TYR A 63 -5.94 12.32 -0.93
C TYR A 63 -4.81 11.51 -0.31
N HIS A 64 -4.99 11.17 0.95
CA HIS A 64 -4.26 10.08 1.57
C HIS A 64 -5.25 8.95 1.83
N ALA A 65 -4.79 7.72 1.73
CA ALA A 65 -5.51 6.58 2.26
C ALA A 65 -4.70 5.96 3.39
N GLU A 66 -5.38 5.41 4.38
CA GLU A 66 -4.75 4.64 5.45
C GLU A 66 -5.29 3.22 5.41
N LEU A 67 -4.38 2.26 5.20
CA LEU A 67 -4.70 0.83 5.24
C LEU A 67 -4.42 0.27 6.62
N THR A 68 -5.43 -0.33 7.24
CA THR A 68 -5.33 -1.09 8.49
C THR A 68 -5.80 -2.52 8.25
N HIS A 69 -5.24 -3.47 8.99
CA HIS A 69 -5.74 -4.85 9.04
C HIS A 69 -6.12 -5.28 10.46
N ASP A 70 -6.95 -6.30 10.58
CA ASP A 70 -7.28 -6.96 11.84
C ASP A 70 -7.27 -8.49 11.61
N GLU A 71 -6.26 -9.16 12.18
CA GLU A 71 -6.09 -10.61 12.06
C GLU A 71 -7.17 -11.42 12.78
N ALA A 72 -7.82 -10.87 13.81
CA ALA A 72 -8.83 -11.60 14.56
C ALA A 72 -10.15 -11.72 13.79
N THR A 73 -10.45 -10.70 12.97
CA THR A 73 -11.66 -10.61 12.15
C THR A 73 -11.40 -10.88 10.67
N HIS A 74 -10.14 -11.08 10.28
CA HIS A 74 -9.69 -11.18 8.89
C HIS A 74 -10.17 -9.99 8.05
N SER A 75 -10.13 -8.78 8.61
CA SER A 75 -10.62 -7.58 7.92
C SER A 75 -9.48 -6.68 7.44
N VAL A 76 -9.65 -6.14 6.24
CA VAL A 76 -8.84 -5.05 5.70
C VAL A 76 -9.74 -3.83 5.62
N THR A 77 -9.27 -2.72 6.16
CA THR A 77 -9.99 -1.45 6.14
C THR A 77 -9.12 -0.36 5.55
N VAL A 78 -9.70 0.42 4.65
CA VAL A 78 -9.08 1.60 4.06
C VAL A 78 -9.87 2.82 4.48
N TYR A 79 -9.19 3.79 5.10
CA TYR A 79 -9.73 5.10 5.42
C TYR A 79 -9.26 6.12 4.38
N ILE A 80 -10.16 6.93 3.83
CA ILE A 80 -9.81 8.06 2.97
C ILE A 80 -9.65 9.30 3.85
N LEU A 81 -8.50 9.94 3.73
CA LEU A 81 -8.06 11.07 4.53
C LEU A 81 -7.80 12.31 3.64
N ASP A 82 -7.79 13.48 4.28
CA ASP A 82 -7.46 14.75 3.63
C ASP A 82 -5.99 14.83 3.21
N GLY A 83 -5.62 15.91 2.51
CA GLY A 83 -4.24 16.14 2.07
C GLY A 83 -3.20 16.32 3.19
N SER A 84 -3.61 16.26 4.46
CA SER A 84 -2.69 16.23 5.60
C SER A 84 -2.57 14.86 6.26
N ALA A 85 -3.29 13.85 5.75
CA ALA A 85 -3.38 12.51 6.33
C ALA A 85 -3.88 12.48 7.79
N THR A 86 -4.65 13.47 8.24
CA THR A 86 -5.09 13.55 9.66
C THR A 86 -6.58 13.45 9.88
N LYS A 87 -7.40 13.67 8.86
CA LYS A 87 -8.87 13.72 9.00
C LYS A 87 -9.54 12.94 7.89
N ALA A 88 -10.66 12.30 8.23
CA ALA A 88 -11.54 11.67 7.26
C ALA A 88 -11.96 12.64 6.14
N SER A 89 -11.87 12.17 4.90
CA SER A 89 -12.29 12.87 3.69
C SER A 89 -13.25 11.97 2.90
N PRO A 90 -14.56 12.02 3.19
CA PRO A 90 -15.53 11.12 2.58
C PRO A 90 -15.64 11.35 1.08
N ILE A 91 -15.73 10.26 0.32
CA ILE A 91 -15.89 10.29 -1.14
C ILE A 91 -17.21 9.65 -1.57
N GLU A 92 -17.79 10.13 -2.67
CA GLU A 92 -18.98 9.57 -3.29
C GLU A 92 -18.62 8.29 -4.09
N ALA A 93 -18.28 7.22 -3.38
CA ALA A 93 -17.96 5.91 -3.95
C ALA A 93 -18.66 4.79 -3.18
N GLU A 94 -19.18 3.80 -3.89
CA GLU A 94 -19.79 2.60 -3.29
C GLU A 94 -18.74 1.58 -2.84
N SER A 95 -17.56 1.60 -3.47
CA SER A 95 -16.44 0.71 -3.17
C SER A 95 -15.08 1.30 -3.58
N LEU A 96 -14.02 0.73 -3.00
CA LEU A 96 -12.64 0.84 -3.50
C LEU A 96 -12.18 -0.53 -4.02
N THR A 97 -11.08 -0.54 -4.76
CA THR A 97 -10.50 -1.77 -5.27
C THR A 97 -9.03 -1.88 -4.87
N ILE A 98 -8.62 -3.03 -4.36
CA ILE A 98 -7.22 -3.42 -4.24
C ILE A 98 -6.93 -4.47 -5.31
N ASN A 99 -5.92 -4.23 -6.13
CA ASN A 99 -5.44 -5.17 -7.15
C ASN A 99 -4.06 -5.66 -6.72
N LEU A 100 -3.79 -6.95 -6.86
CA LEU A 100 -2.48 -7.53 -6.57
C LEU A 100 -2.20 -8.70 -7.52
N VAL A 101 -0.99 -9.24 -7.46
CA VAL A 101 -0.57 -10.46 -8.15
C VAL A 101 -0.40 -11.55 -7.10
N ALA A 102 -1.06 -12.68 -7.29
CA ALA A 102 -0.93 -13.85 -6.42
C ALA A 102 -0.71 -15.08 -7.30
N ASP A 103 0.27 -15.91 -6.97
CA ASP A 103 0.67 -17.06 -7.80
C ASP A 103 0.95 -16.73 -9.28
N GLY A 104 1.35 -15.48 -9.56
CA GLY A 104 1.57 -14.97 -10.92
C GLY A 104 0.31 -14.58 -11.68
N GLU A 105 -0.87 -14.63 -11.06
CA GLU A 105 -2.15 -14.20 -11.64
C GLU A 105 -2.66 -12.91 -10.97
N PRO A 106 -3.28 -11.99 -11.73
CA PRO A 106 -3.89 -10.79 -11.16
C PRO A 106 -5.16 -11.15 -10.37
N LYS A 107 -5.23 -10.70 -9.12
CA LYS A 107 -6.43 -10.77 -8.27
C LYS A 107 -6.95 -9.35 -7.98
N GLN A 108 -8.26 -9.26 -7.79
CA GLN A 108 -8.96 -8.02 -7.50
C GLN A 108 -9.90 -8.21 -6.31
N PHE A 109 -9.81 -7.30 -5.34
CA PHE A 109 -10.62 -7.29 -4.14
C PHE A 109 -11.40 -5.98 -4.05
N GLU A 110 -12.70 -6.06 -3.80
CA GLU A 110 -13.59 -4.90 -3.69
C GLU A 110 -13.94 -4.64 -2.22
N LEU A 111 -13.57 -3.46 -1.72
CA LEU A 111 -13.84 -3.03 -0.35
C LEU A 111 -15.11 -2.18 -0.35
N ALA A 112 -16.13 -2.61 0.38
CA ALA A 112 -17.43 -1.95 0.41
C ALA A 112 -17.41 -0.71 1.31
N ALA A 113 -18.10 0.35 0.90
CA ALA A 113 -18.31 1.54 1.73
C ALA A 113 -18.98 1.21 3.06
N LYS A 114 -18.43 1.75 4.16
CA LYS A 114 -18.96 1.70 5.52
C LYS A 114 -18.85 3.08 6.17
N PRO A 115 -19.73 4.02 5.78
CA PRO A 115 -19.69 5.40 6.26
C PRO A 115 -19.53 5.50 7.77
N LEU A 116 -18.76 6.49 8.21
CA LEU A 116 -18.68 6.87 9.61
C LEU A 116 -19.92 7.68 10.02
N ASP A 117 -20.12 7.85 11.33
CA ASP A 117 -21.24 8.62 11.85
C ASP A 117 -21.20 10.06 11.32
N GLY A 118 -22.31 10.51 10.71
CA GLY A 118 -22.44 11.84 10.12
C GLY A 118 -22.08 11.92 8.63
N GLU A 119 -21.65 10.83 8.01
CA GLU A 119 -21.44 10.74 6.56
C GLU A 119 -22.73 10.29 5.87
N GLU A 120 -23.26 11.14 4.97
CA GLU A 120 -24.47 10.85 4.19
C GLU A 120 -24.16 10.91 2.69
N GLY A 121 -24.44 9.83 1.96
CA GLY A 121 -24.23 9.75 0.50
C GLY A 121 -22.77 9.62 0.05
N ALA A 122 -21.82 9.66 0.99
CA ALA A 122 -20.40 9.46 0.79
C ALA A 122 -19.83 8.59 1.92
N SER A 123 -18.60 8.10 1.76
CA SER A 123 -17.92 7.32 2.78
C SER A 123 -16.44 7.64 2.85
N SER A 124 -15.89 7.75 4.06
CA SER A 124 -14.45 7.80 4.29
C SER A 124 -13.86 6.45 4.72
N ARG A 125 -14.66 5.40 4.89
CA ARG A 125 -14.19 4.09 5.37
C ARG A 125 -14.72 2.98 4.49
N PHE A 126 -13.83 2.12 4.04
CA PHE A 126 -14.14 1.00 3.16
C PHE A 126 -13.53 -0.27 3.73
N THR A 127 -14.27 -1.37 3.74
CA THR A 127 -13.81 -2.60 4.41
C THR A 127 -14.13 -3.85 3.60
N LEU A 128 -13.31 -4.87 3.78
CA LEU A 128 -13.53 -6.23 3.29
C LEU A 128 -13.06 -7.23 4.35
N GLU A 129 -13.91 -8.18 4.70
CA GLU A 129 -13.50 -9.38 5.44
C GLU A 129 -12.99 -10.41 4.41
N SER A 130 -11.68 -10.63 4.39
CA SER A 130 -11.01 -11.56 3.47
C SER A 130 -9.65 -11.98 4.03
N GLU A 131 -9.57 -13.22 4.51
CA GLU A 131 -8.31 -13.87 4.91
C GLU A 131 -7.32 -13.95 3.73
N GLU A 132 -7.85 -14.18 2.52
CA GLU A 132 -7.05 -14.20 1.29
C GLU A 132 -6.37 -12.86 1.03
N LEU A 133 -7.11 -11.74 1.06
CA LEU A 133 -6.51 -10.43 0.87
C LEU A 133 -5.48 -10.12 1.98
N LEU A 134 -5.79 -10.47 3.22
CA LEU A 134 -4.90 -10.23 4.36
C LEU A 134 -3.54 -10.91 4.17
N HIS A 135 -3.54 -12.14 3.69
CA HIS A 135 -2.31 -12.90 3.41
C HIS A 135 -1.60 -12.38 2.16
N GLU A 136 -2.32 -12.28 1.04
CA GLU A 136 -1.73 -12.02 -0.29
C GLU A 136 -1.18 -10.59 -0.44
N ILE A 137 -1.68 -9.62 0.34
CA ILE A 137 -1.23 -8.22 0.23
C ILE A 137 0.20 -8.01 0.75
N GLU A 138 0.67 -8.85 1.65
CA GLU A 138 2.01 -8.78 2.26
C GLU A 138 3.03 -9.70 1.56
N GLU A 139 2.55 -10.62 0.71
CA GLU A 139 3.39 -11.56 -0.02
C GLU A 139 4.41 -10.87 -0.93
N GLU A 140 5.60 -11.46 -1.03
CA GLU A 140 6.67 -10.93 -1.87
C GLU A 140 6.24 -10.91 -3.34
N GLY A 141 6.36 -9.75 -3.98
CA GLY A 141 6.01 -9.59 -5.39
C GLY A 141 4.52 -9.44 -5.68
N SER A 142 3.68 -9.32 -4.64
CA SER A 142 2.24 -9.11 -4.77
C SER A 142 1.86 -7.79 -5.43
N LYS A 143 2.73 -6.77 -5.35
CA LYS A 143 2.58 -5.46 -6.03
C LYS A 143 1.17 -4.87 -5.86
N PRO A 144 0.67 -4.73 -4.62
CA PRO A 144 -0.69 -4.28 -4.39
C PRO A 144 -0.88 -2.83 -4.83
N GLN A 145 -2.06 -2.53 -5.39
CA GLN A 145 -2.45 -1.20 -5.84
C GLN A 145 -3.86 -0.86 -5.39
N LEU A 146 -3.99 0.25 -4.67
CA LEU A 146 -5.28 0.84 -4.32
C LEU A 146 -5.83 1.63 -5.52
N ARG A 147 -7.14 1.53 -5.76
CA ARG A 147 -7.84 2.28 -6.80
C ARG A 147 -9.23 2.71 -6.33
N PHE A 148 -9.60 3.94 -6.69
CA PHE A 148 -10.97 4.43 -6.57
C PHE A 148 -11.25 5.56 -7.57
N THR A 149 -12.53 5.93 -7.71
CA THR A 149 -12.97 6.99 -8.61
C THR A 149 -13.80 8.01 -7.82
N VAL A 150 -13.54 9.29 -8.05
CA VAL A 150 -14.36 10.40 -7.52
C VAL A 150 -14.79 11.27 -8.71
N GLY A 151 -16.09 11.33 -8.98
CA GLY A 151 -16.60 11.94 -10.21
C GLY A 151 -16.07 11.24 -11.46
N GLU A 152 -15.37 11.98 -12.32
CA GLU A 152 -14.73 11.44 -13.54
C GLU A 152 -13.23 11.12 -13.35
N GLN A 153 -12.66 11.40 -12.16
CA GLN A 153 -11.25 11.23 -11.90
C GLN A 153 -10.98 9.91 -11.18
N GLN A 154 -10.08 9.11 -11.75
CA GLN A 154 -9.61 7.88 -11.13
C GLN A 154 -8.29 8.13 -10.41
N PHE A 155 -8.18 7.60 -9.19
CA PHE A 155 -6.98 7.62 -8.37
C PHE A 155 -6.40 6.21 -8.29
N THR A 156 -5.08 6.09 -8.35
CA THR A 156 -4.37 4.82 -8.21
C THR A 156 -3.01 5.06 -7.59
N ALA A 157 -2.63 4.23 -6.62
CA ALA A 157 -1.32 4.27 -5.98
C ALA A 157 -0.88 2.84 -5.60
N PRO A 158 0.45 2.55 -5.63
CA PRO A 158 0.96 1.32 -5.02
C PRO A 158 0.73 1.34 -3.50
N ILE A 159 0.63 0.16 -2.91
CA ILE A 159 0.63 -0.03 -1.45
C ILE A 159 2.01 -0.60 -1.11
N GLU A 160 2.83 0.18 -0.41
CA GLU A 160 4.22 -0.19 -0.09
C GLU A 160 4.32 -0.60 1.38
N LEU A 161 3.73 -1.76 1.70
CA LEU A 161 3.87 -2.34 3.03
C LEU A 161 5.34 -2.69 3.25
N GLY A 162 5.98 -2.07 4.23
CA GLY A 162 7.35 -2.38 4.58
C GLY A 162 7.44 -3.87 4.90
N HIS A 163 8.34 -4.59 4.24
CA HIS A 163 8.62 -5.98 4.58
C HIS A 163 9.13 -6.01 6.01
N HIS A 164 8.26 -6.38 6.95
CA HIS A 164 8.71 -6.79 8.26
C HIS A 164 9.52 -8.06 8.04
N ASP A 165 10.84 -7.93 8.04
CA ASP A 165 11.73 -9.05 8.29
C ASP A 165 11.29 -9.64 9.63
N HIS A 166 10.46 -10.69 9.59
CA HIS A 166 10.25 -11.56 10.72
C HIS A 166 11.57 -12.29 10.96
N ASP A 167 12.52 -11.58 11.57
CA ASP A 167 13.67 -12.18 12.22
C ASP A 167 13.10 -13.05 13.35
N HIS A 168 12.80 -14.30 13.02
CA HIS A 168 12.50 -15.33 13.98
C HIS A 168 13.76 -15.49 14.84
N GLY A 169 13.82 -14.73 15.92
CA GLY A 169 14.74 -14.96 17.01
C GLY A 169 14.63 -16.42 17.42
N HIS A 170 15.60 -17.21 17.00
CA HIS A 170 15.85 -18.54 17.53
C HIS A 170 16.27 -18.35 18.99
N ASP A 171 15.29 -18.38 19.91
CA ASP A 171 15.58 -18.60 21.32
C ASP A 171 16.22 -19.99 21.44
N HIS A 172 17.50 -19.97 21.77
CA HIS A 172 18.28 -21.13 22.16
C HIS A 172 17.81 -21.67 23.51
N ASP A 173 18.23 -22.92 23.77
CA ASP A 173 18.37 -23.57 25.08
C ASP A 173 17.28 -24.59 25.47
N GLU A 174 17.28 -25.73 24.77
CA GLU A 174 16.93 -26.99 25.43
C GLU A 174 18.23 -27.65 25.95
N HIS A 175 18.47 -27.49 27.25
CA HIS A 175 19.52 -28.15 28.01
C HIS A 175 19.36 -29.68 27.98
N GLY A 176 20.13 -30.35 27.12
CA GLY A 176 20.32 -31.79 27.18
C GLY A 176 21.14 -32.20 28.41
N HIS A 177 20.47 -32.68 29.46
CA HIS A 177 21.13 -33.40 30.55
C HIS A 177 21.46 -34.83 30.09
N GLY A 178 22.69 -35.05 29.66
CA GLY A 178 23.31 -36.37 29.51
C GLY A 178 24.46 -36.51 30.50
N GLU A 179 24.35 -37.46 31.42
CA GLU A 179 25.41 -37.82 32.38
C GLU A 179 26.60 -38.53 31.72
N GLU A 180 27.71 -38.49 32.48
CA GLU A 180 28.88 -39.38 32.50
C GLU A 180 30.05 -39.13 31.53
N GLY A 181 31.23 -38.89 32.11
CA GLY A 181 32.51 -39.11 31.45
C GLY A 181 33.64 -38.16 31.86
N HIS A 182 34.36 -38.52 32.93
CA HIS A 182 35.80 -38.38 33.18
C HIS A 182 36.64 -37.39 32.34
N ASP A 183 37.50 -36.59 32.98
CA ASP A 183 38.93 -36.94 33.06
C ASP A 183 39.71 -35.89 33.85
N ASP A 184 40.60 -36.43 34.68
CA ASP A 184 41.53 -35.79 35.60
C ASP A 184 42.45 -34.79 34.89
N HIS A 185 42.84 -33.69 35.55
CA HIS A 185 44.20 -33.17 35.47
C HIS A 185 44.60 -32.49 36.78
N ASP A 186 45.40 -33.26 37.51
CA ASP A 186 46.15 -32.95 38.70
C ASP A 186 47.23 -31.86 38.50
N HIS A 187 47.43 -31.13 39.60
CA HIS A 187 48.69 -30.59 40.13
C HIS A 187 49.66 -29.81 39.23
N ASP A 188 49.93 -28.57 39.64
CA ASP A 188 51.30 -28.20 40.02
C ASP A 188 51.28 -27.19 41.18
N ASP A 189 51.67 -27.69 42.35
CA ASP A 189 52.13 -26.92 43.48
C ASP A 189 53.44 -26.20 43.11
N HIS A 190 53.61 -24.94 43.53
CA HIS A 190 54.77 -24.63 44.36
C HIS A 190 54.65 -23.32 45.15
N ASP A 191 54.87 -23.53 46.43
CA ASP A 191 55.07 -22.64 47.57
C ASP A 191 55.97 -21.42 47.38
N ASP A 192 55.85 -20.51 48.36
CA ASP A 192 56.92 -19.84 49.13
C ASP A 192 56.65 -18.32 49.21
N LYS A 193 56.53 -17.63 50.36
CA LYS A 193 56.41 -17.93 51.79
C LYS A 193 55.96 -16.59 52.44
N PRO A 194 55.45 -16.58 53.68
CA PRO A 194 54.90 -15.39 54.33
C PRO A 194 55.90 -14.66 55.24
N ALA A 195 55.42 -13.49 55.71
CA ALA A 195 55.76 -12.78 56.96
C ALA A 195 56.85 -11.68 56.86
N PRO A 196 56.98 -10.79 57.87
CA PRO A 196 56.14 -10.56 59.06
C PRO A 196 55.72 -9.07 59.26
N ALA A 197 54.69 -8.84 60.06
CA ALA A 197 54.51 -7.58 60.81
C ALA A 197 55.04 -7.79 62.24
N PRO A 198 55.96 -6.93 62.72
CA PRO A 198 55.66 -6.07 63.88
C PRO A 198 56.41 -4.70 63.78
N GLU A 199 56.10 -3.62 64.50
CA GLU A 199 55.59 -3.45 65.88
C GLU A 199 54.42 -2.44 65.99
#